data_AF-A0A6J4T764-F1
#
_entry.id   AF-A0A6J4T764-F1
#
_cell.length_a   1.000
_cell.length_b   1.000
_cell.length_c   1.000
_cell.angle_alpha   90.00
_cell.angle_beta   90.00
_cell.angle_gamma   90.00
#
_symmetry.space_group_name_H-M   'P 1'
#
loop_
_entity.id
_entity.type
_entity.pdbx_description
1 polymer ?
#
loop_
_entity_poly.entity_id
_entity_poly.type
_entity_poly.pdbx_seq_one_letter_code
_entity_poly.pdbx_strand_id
1 'polypeptide(L)' 'MPLTIAVQMDPLEDINIAGDSTFALMLEAQARGHRLLHYPADQLTYEDGRLRAVARPVEVRRVE' A
#
# COMPACT_ATOMS: atom_id res chain seq x y z
N MET A 1 7.74 10.27 14.15
CA MET A 1 6.30 10.59 14.01
C MET A 1 5.67 9.58 13.07
N PRO A 2 4.52 8.98 13.40
CA PRO A 2 3.83 8.04 12.52
C PRO A 2 3.21 8.77 11.32
N LEU A 3 3.39 8.23 10.12
CA LEU A 3 2.78 8.71 8.87
C LEU A 3 1.60 7.82 8.48
N THR A 4 0.74 8.34 7.62
CA THR A 4 -0.19 7.51 6.82
C THR A 4 0.38 7.41 5.42
N ILE A 5 0.66 6.19 4.98
CA ILE A 5 1.29 5.90 3.69
C ILE A 5 0.26 5.13 2.85
N ALA A 6 -0.17 5.72 1.74
CA ALA A 6 -0.98 5.05 0.75
C ALA A 6 -0.07 4.48 -0.34
N VAL A 7 -0.19 3.19 -0.61
CA VAL A 7 0.60 2.45 -1.59
C VAL A 7 -0.29 2.11 -2.78
N GLN A 8 0.13 2.57 -3.96
CA GLN A 8 -0.44 2.12 -5.23
C GLN A 8 0.38 0.94 -5.74
N MET A 9 -0.26 -0.21 -5.95
CA MET A 9 0.35 -1.39 -6.54
C MET A 9 -0.71 -2.34 -7.08
N ASP A 10 -0.27 -3.42 -7.73
CA ASP A 10 -1.16 -4.52 -8.11
C ASP A 10 -1.83 -5.14 -6.87
N PRO A 11 -2.99 -5.82 -7.01
CA PRO A 11 -3.69 -6.42 -5.88
C PRO A 11 -2.79 -7.34 -5.03
N LEU A 12 -2.71 -7.08 -3.72
CA LEU A 12 -1.91 -7.83 -2.74
C LEU A 12 -2.21 -9.34 -2.73
N GLU A 13 -3.40 -9.74 -3.19
CA GLU A 13 -3.87 -11.11 -3.24
C GLU A 13 -3.04 -12.02 -4.15
N ASP A 14 -2.42 -11.47 -5.21
CA ASP A 14 -1.75 -12.24 -6.27
C ASP A 14 -0.22 -12.04 -6.32
N ILE A 15 0.37 -11.37 -5.32
CA ILE A 15 1.78 -10.96 -5.37
C ILE A 15 2.71 -12.04 -4.83
N ASN A 16 3.76 -12.36 -5.59
CA ASN A 16 4.90 -13.11 -5.05
C ASN A 16 5.74 -12.21 -4.13
N ILE A 17 5.43 -12.27 -2.83
CA ILE A 17 6.06 -11.45 -1.79
C ILE A 17 7.58 -11.63 -1.65
N ALA A 18 8.16 -12.72 -2.18
CA ALA A 18 9.59 -13.02 -2.01
C ALA A 18 10.50 -12.08 -2.82
N GLY A 19 10.00 -11.55 -3.94
CA GLY A 19 10.76 -10.66 -4.83
C GLY A 19 10.25 -9.22 -4.87
N ASP A 20 9.17 -8.90 -4.16
CA ASP A 20 8.50 -7.62 -4.28
C ASP A 20 9.10 -6.56 -3.33
N SER A 21 9.76 -5.56 -3.91
CA SER A 21 10.39 -4.47 -3.15
C SER A 21 9.35 -3.55 -2.49
N THR A 22 8.15 -3.42 -3.06
CA THR A 22 7.07 -2.63 -2.46
C THR A 22 6.59 -3.26 -1.16
N PHE A 23 6.42 -4.59 -1.16
CA PHE A 23 6.07 -5.36 0.03
C PHE A 23 7.15 -5.24 1.12
N ALA A 24 8.43 -5.27 0.74
CA ALA A 24 9.53 -5.03 1.67
C ALA A 24 9.46 -3.63 2.31
N LEU A 25 9.15 -2.59 1.53
CA LEU A 25 8.95 -1.23 2.05
C LEU A 25 7.75 -1.12 2.98
N MET A 26 6.65 -1.82 2.67
CA MET A 26 5.47 -1.87 3.53
C MET A 26 5.77 -2.50 4.89
N LEU A 27 6.55 -3.58 4.93
CA LEU A 27 6.99 -4.20 6.18
C LEU A 27 7.82 -3.24 7.04
N GLU A 28 8.79 -2.55 6.43
CA GLU A 28 9.61 -1.55 7.13
C GLU A 28 8.80 -0.36 7.64
N ALA A 29 7.82 0.09 6.85
CA ALA A 29 6.91 1.16 7.25
C ALA A 29 6.09 0.77 8.49
N GLN A 30 5.55 -0.45 8.53
CA GLN A 30 4.85 -0.98 9.71
C GLN A 30 5.78 -1.11 10.92
N ALA A 31 7.00 -1.63 10.74
CA ALA A 31 7.98 -1.77 11.81
C ALA A 31 8.33 -0.41 12.46
N ARG A 32 8.24 0.67 11.69
CA ARG A 32 8.42 2.06 12.16
C ARG A 32 7.14 2.70 12.73
N GLY A 33 6.05 1.95 12.82
CA GLY A 33 4.76 2.40 13.36
C GLY A 33 3.94 3.28 12.41
N HIS A 34 4.16 3.18 11.10
CA HIS A 34 3.33 3.89 10.12
C HIS A 34 2.04 3.12 9.82
N ARG A 35 0.97 3.87 9.51
CA ARG A 35 -0.30 3.30 9.04
C ARG A 35 -0.25 3.13 7.54
N LEU A 36 -0.59 1.94 7.06
CA LEU A 36 -0.64 1.63 5.63
C LEU A 36 -2.07 1.64 5.09
N LEU A 37 -2.20 2.18 3.89
CA LEU A 37 -3.36 2.06 3.02
C LEU A 37 -2.90 1.49 1.69
N HIS A 38 -3.76 0.72 1.03
CA HIS A 38 -3.52 0.16 -0.30
C HIS A 38 -4.65 0.56 -1.25
N TYR A 39 -4.32 0.88 -2.49
CA TYR A 39 -5.29 1.01 -3.57
C TYR A 39 -4.68 0.53 -4.91
N PRO A 40 -5.46 -0.15 -5.76
CA PRO A 40 -5.02 -0.46 -7.11
C PRO A 40 -5.12 0.76 -8.03
N ALA A 41 -4.41 0.72 -9.17
CA ALA A 41 -4.31 1.87 -10.07
C ALA A 41 -5.65 2.32 -10.67
N ASP A 42 -6.58 1.37 -10.91
CA ASP A 42 -7.93 1.61 -11.43
C ASP A 42 -8.85 2.35 -10.44
N GLN A 43 -8.47 2.43 -9.16
CA GLN A 43 -9.18 3.20 -8.13
C GLN A 43 -8.68 4.65 -8.02
N LEU A 44 -7.70 5.06 -8.83
CA LEU A 44 -7.22 6.45 -8.86
C LEU A 44 -8.06 7.27 -9.85
N THR A 45 -8.69 8.32 -9.34
CA THR A 45 -9.45 9.28 -10.15
C THR A 45 -8.83 10.67 -10.07
N TYR A 46 -8.76 11.36 -11.21
CA TYR A 46 -8.45 12.78 -11.27
C TYR A 46 -9.70 13.58 -11.56
N GLU A 47 -10.05 14.50 -10.68
CA GLU A 47 -11.25 15.32 -10.77
C GLU A 47 -10.93 16.72 -10.24
N ASP A 48 -11.27 17.76 -11.00
CA ASP A 48 -11.14 19.17 -10.61
C ASP A 48 -9.76 19.55 -10.03
N GLY A 49 -8.68 19.11 -10.66
CA GLY A 49 -7.33 19.43 -10.18
C GLY A 49 -6.85 18.57 -9.01
N ARG A 50 -7.60 17.55 -8.61
CA ARG A 50 -7.29 16.72 -7.43
C ARG A 50 -7.27 15.24 -7.78
N LEU A 51 -6.28 14.54 -7.21
CA LEU A 51 -6.25 13.09 -7.18
C LEU A 51 -7.05 12.57 -5.99
N ARG A 52 -7.93 11.61 -6.24
CA ARG A 52 -8.74 10.89 -5.25
C ARG A 52 -8.54 9.39 -5.47
N ALA A 53 -8.47 8.63 -4.39
CA ALA A 53 -8.45 7.17 -4.47
C ALA A 53 -9.25 6.55 -3.33
N VAL A 54 -9.95 5.46 -3.63
CA VAL A 54 -10.57 4.61 -2.61
C VAL A 54 -9.49 3.64 -2.13
N ALA A 55 -8.97 3.87 -0.93
CA ALA A 55 -7.93 3.05 -0.34
C ALA A 55 -8.45 2.27 0.87
N ARG A 56 -7.97 1.04 1.02
CA ARG A 56 -8.28 0.16 2.16
C ARG A 56 -7.10 0.10 3.13
N PRO A 57 -7.33 0.11 4.46
CA PRO A 57 -6.26 -0.15 5.41
C PRO A 57 -5.75 -1.58 5.26
N VAL A 58 -4.44 -1.77 5.40
CA VAL A 58 -3.81 -3.08 5.25
C VAL A 58 -2.76 -3.30 6.32
N GLU A 59 -2.59 -4.58 6.68
CA GLU A 59 -1.44 -5.08 7.42
C GLU A 59 -0.75 -6.15 6.58
N VAL A 60 0.57 -6.04 6.42
CA VAL A 60 1.39 -7.02 5.71
C VAL A 60 2.22 -7.84 6.68
N ARG A 61 2.38 -9.13 6.37
CA ARG A 61 3.21 -10.07 7.12
C ARG A 61 3.85 -11.05 6.14
N ARG A 62 5.09 -11.47 6.41
CA ARG A 62 5.66 -12.61 5.69
C ARG A 62 4.88 -13.87 6.09
N VAL A 63 4.44 -14.63 5.09
CA VAL A 63 3.87 -15.97 5.25
C VAL A 63 4.85 -16.92 4.58
N GLU A 64 5.34 -17.89 5.35
CA GLU A 64 6.18 -19.01 4.86
C GLU A 64 5.31 -20.14 4.32
#